data_AF-A0A1C3KGM3-F1
#
_entry.id   AF-A0A1C3KGM3-F1
#
_cell.length_a   1.000
_cell.length_b   1.000
_cell.length_c   1.000
_cell.angle_alpha   90.00
_cell.angle_beta   90.00
_cell.angle_gamma   90.00
#
_symmetry.space_group_name_H-M   'P 1'
#
loop_
_entity.id
_entity.type
_entity.pdbx_description
1 polymer ?
#
loop_
_entity_poly.entity_id
_entity_poly.type
_entity_poly.pdbx_seq_one_letter_code
_entity_poly.pdbx_strand_id
1 'polypeptide(L)'
;MWINKIGNKSASFINHKHFHPGNVKNLERVWLAEEKERKRKEEEEKYLKKREEQYKLYTLKKQLRKNEEEDNKDALRNIMYDVNKEGKRETKHNRNIPTNTLEKKENCSQNFKLYIKSKYNEDIFVKNHKSVYGSYYDVNEKKWGYKCCKSIDKNSTCTSNILHTTKSTNTNVVSVKKGLTKIKKKKTKKKSNIIDNSITSVLNKFL
;
A
#
# COMPACT_ATOMS: atom_id res chain seq x y z
N MET A 1 10.14 -1.49 70.84
CA MET A 1 9.06 -2.50 70.71
C MET A 1 9.71 -3.81 70.30
N TRP A 2 9.78 -4.77 71.23
CA TRP A 2 10.41 -6.06 71.00
C TRP A 2 9.40 -6.96 70.28
N ILE A 3 9.64 -7.27 69.00
CA ILE A 3 8.81 -8.23 68.28
C ILE A 3 9.15 -9.62 68.84
N ASN A 4 8.24 -10.23 69.58
CA ASN A 4 8.43 -11.59 70.07
C ASN A 4 8.60 -12.52 68.86
N LYS A 5 9.60 -13.42 68.90
CA LYS A 5 9.79 -14.46 67.86
C LYS A 5 8.54 -15.34 67.81
N ILE A 6 7.66 -15.01 66.87
CA ILE A 6 6.50 -15.80 66.50
C ILE A 6 7.03 -17.19 66.12
N GLY A 7 6.63 -18.23 66.86
CA GLY A 7 7.14 -19.58 66.65
C GLY A 7 6.92 -20.09 65.22
N ASN A 8 7.77 -20.99 64.74
CA ASN A 8 7.77 -21.49 63.36
C ASN A 8 6.40 -21.98 62.84
N LYS A 9 5.50 -22.42 63.73
CA LYS A 9 4.14 -22.88 63.39
C LYS A 9 3.24 -21.75 62.88
N SER A 10 3.32 -20.56 63.48
CA SER A 10 2.52 -19.39 63.06
C SER A 10 3.09 -18.74 61.80
N ALA A 11 4.41 -18.79 61.59
CA ALA A 11 5.03 -18.37 60.33
C ALA A 11 4.57 -19.24 59.14
N SER A 12 4.50 -20.57 59.33
CA SER A 12 3.98 -21.49 58.31
C SER A 12 2.51 -21.20 57.96
N PHE A 13 1.66 -20.98 58.97
CA PHE A 13 0.25 -20.62 58.74
C PHE A 13 0.07 -19.33 57.95
N ILE A 14 0.92 -18.32 58.18
CA ILE A 14 0.89 -17.06 57.43
C ILE A 14 1.31 -17.27 55.98
N ASN A 15 2.30 -18.14 55.70
CA ASN A 15 2.73 -18.47 54.34
C ASN A 15 1.66 -19.18 53.50
N HIS A 16 0.76 -19.92 54.14
CA HIS A 16 -0.37 -20.56 53.45
C HIS A 16 -1.51 -19.59 53.13
N LYS A 17 -1.49 -18.36 53.66
CA LYS A 17 -2.50 -17.37 53.32
C LYS A 17 -2.34 -16.93 51.86
N HIS A 18 -3.47 -16.79 51.17
CA HIS A 18 -3.54 -16.45 49.75
C HIS A 18 -2.95 -15.07 49.39
N PHE A 19 -2.73 -14.20 50.37
CA PHE A 19 -2.16 -12.87 50.18
C PHE A 19 -0.70 -12.76 50.63
N HIS A 20 -0.09 -13.81 51.18
CA HIS A 20 1.29 -13.75 51.61
C HIS A 20 2.24 -13.92 50.40
N PRO A 21 3.31 -13.10 50.27
CA PRO A 21 4.23 -13.18 49.13
C PRO A 21 5.01 -14.50 49.09
N GLY A 22 5.25 -15.14 50.25
CA GLY A 22 5.90 -16.45 50.35
C GLY A 22 5.00 -17.64 49.98
N ASN A 23 3.74 -17.41 49.61
CA ASN A 23 2.85 -18.46 49.12
C ASN A 23 3.30 -18.92 47.73
N VAL A 24 3.44 -20.22 47.51
CA VAL A 24 3.84 -20.82 46.22
C VAL A 24 3.01 -20.28 45.06
N LYS A 25 1.68 -20.14 45.24
CA LYS A 25 0.80 -19.60 44.19
C LYS A 25 1.11 -18.14 43.84
N ASN A 26 1.56 -17.33 44.80
CA ASN A 26 1.93 -15.94 44.56
C ASN A 26 3.32 -15.85 43.94
N LEU A 27 4.26 -16.70 44.36
CA LEU A 27 5.58 -16.82 43.73
C LEU A 27 5.45 -17.23 42.25
N GLU A 28 4.60 -18.20 41.93
CA GLU A 28 4.29 -18.58 40.55
C GLU A 28 3.71 -17.42 39.75
N ARG A 29 2.80 -16.62 40.32
CA ARG A 29 2.25 -15.42 39.66
C ARG A 29 3.30 -14.37 39.38
N VAL A 30 4.20 -14.12 40.34
CA VAL A 30 5.31 -13.17 40.18
C VAL A 30 6.25 -13.67 39.09
N TRP A 31 6.59 -14.96 39.11
CA TRP A 31 7.45 -15.57 38.10
C TRP A 31 6.85 -15.46 36.69
N LEU A 32 5.57 -15.79 36.52
CA LEU A 32 4.86 -15.62 35.24
C LEU A 32 4.81 -14.17 34.77
N ALA A 33 4.65 -13.22 35.70
CA ALA A 33 4.66 -11.80 35.38
C ALA A 33 6.04 -11.34 34.90
N GLU A 34 7.10 -11.77 35.58
CA GLU A 34 8.48 -11.48 35.20
C GLU A 34 8.83 -12.07 33.84
N GLU A 35 8.44 -13.32 33.59
CA GLU A 35 8.71 -13.97 32.31
C GLU A 35 7.94 -13.32 31.15
N LYS A 36 6.71 -12.87 31.41
CA LYS A 36 5.96 -12.07 30.43
C LYS A 36 6.61 -10.71 30.17
N GLU A 37 7.17 -10.08 31.20
CA GLU A 37 7.90 -8.81 31.04
C GLU A 37 9.20 -9.00 30.26
N ARG A 38 9.94 -10.09 30.53
CA ARG A 38 11.14 -10.46 29.78
C ARG A 38 10.84 -10.65 28.30
N LYS A 39 9.80 -11.43 27.97
CA LYS A 39 9.35 -11.61 26.57
C LYS A 39 8.98 -10.29 25.91
N ARG A 40 8.26 -9.40 26.61
CA ARG A 40 7.93 -8.07 26.10
C ARG A 40 9.18 -7.24 25.79
N LYS A 41 10.16 -7.21 26.70
CA LYS A 41 11.42 -6.50 26.51
C LYS A 41 12.21 -7.04 25.32
N GLU A 42 12.29 -8.36 25.16
CA GLU A 42 12.92 -8.98 23.99
C GLU A 42 12.22 -8.61 22.67
N GLU A 43 10.88 -8.55 22.66
CA GLU A 43 10.11 -8.11 21.49
C GLU A 43 10.36 -6.64 21.16
N GLU A 44 10.37 -5.77 22.17
CA GLU A 44 10.70 -4.34 22.03
C GLU A 44 12.12 -4.14 21.50
N GLU A 45 13.10 -4.87 22.02
CA GLU A 45 14.49 -4.84 21.56
C GLU A 45 14.63 -5.33 20.12
N LYS A 46 13.98 -6.45 19.77
CA LYS A 46 13.92 -6.95 18.38
C LYS A 46 13.32 -5.92 17.44
N TYR A 47 12.26 -5.23 17.87
CA TYR A 47 11.64 -4.17 17.08
C TYR A 47 12.56 -2.95 16.92
N LEU A 48 13.27 -2.56 17.98
CA LEU A 48 14.24 -1.46 17.94
C LEU A 48 15.41 -1.79 17.00
N LYS A 49 15.96 -3.00 17.10
CA LYS A 49 17.03 -3.47 16.22
C LYS A 49 16.63 -3.46 14.74
N LYS A 50 15.41 -3.93 14.43
CA LYS A 50 14.86 -3.82 13.06
C LYS A 50 14.79 -2.37 12.59
N ARG A 51 14.38 -1.44 13.46
CA ARG A 51 14.33 -0.01 13.12
C ARG A 51 15.73 0.57 12.86
N GLU A 52 16.71 0.20 13.67
CA GLU A 52 18.12 0.60 13.48
C GLU A 52 18.69 0.06 12.17
N GLU A 53 18.42 -1.20 11.84
CA GLU A 53 18.80 -1.80 10.57
C GLU A 53 18.18 -1.06 9.38
N GLN A 54 16.89 -0.74 9.45
CA GLN A 54 16.21 0.06 8.43
C GLN A 54 16.82 1.46 8.29
N TYR A 55 17.14 2.11 9.41
CA TYR A 55 17.79 3.41 9.41
C TYR A 55 19.20 3.33 8.80
N LYS A 56 19.98 2.29 9.12
CA LYS A 56 21.30 2.05 8.55
C LYS A 56 21.26 1.80 7.04
N LEU A 57 20.27 1.04 6.57
CA LEU A 57 20.06 0.85 5.14
C LEU A 57 19.68 2.17 4.44
N TYR A 58 18.82 2.96 5.07
CA TYR A 58 18.43 4.27 4.56
C TYR A 58 19.62 5.23 4.46
N THR A 59 20.47 5.30 5.48
CA THR A 59 21.66 6.17 5.48
C THR A 59 22.67 5.74 4.43
N LEU A 60 22.95 4.43 4.33
CA LEU A 60 23.84 3.89 3.31
C LEU A 60 23.30 4.17 1.90
N LYS A 61 22.01 3.96 1.65
CA LYS A 61 21.38 4.29 0.37
C LYS A 61 21.44 5.78 0.04
N LYS A 62 21.32 6.65 1.05
CA LYS A 62 21.47 8.10 0.88
C LYS A 62 22.91 8.48 0.53
N GLN A 63 23.90 7.82 1.12
CA GLN A 63 25.31 8.01 0.79
C GLN A 63 25.61 7.55 -0.65
N LEU A 64 25.13 6.37 -1.04
CA LEU A 64 25.32 5.85 -2.41
C LEU A 64 24.75 6.82 -3.46
N ARG A 65 23.53 7.34 -3.27
CA ARG A 65 22.98 8.34 -4.20
C ARG A 65 23.84 9.60 -4.31
N LYS A 66 24.38 10.09 -3.18
CA LYS A 66 25.28 11.24 -3.19
C LYS A 66 26.57 10.92 -3.94
N ASN A 67 27.17 9.75 -3.72
CA ASN A 67 28.37 9.34 -4.42
C ASN A 67 28.10 9.20 -5.93
N GLU A 68 26.98 8.59 -6.33
CA GLU A 68 26.56 8.50 -7.74
C GLU A 68 26.39 9.90 -8.36
N GLU A 69 25.84 10.87 -7.63
CA GLU A 69 25.72 12.26 -8.09
C GLU A 69 27.09 12.93 -8.27
N GLU A 70 28.04 12.72 -7.34
CA GLU A 70 29.40 13.23 -7.45
C GLU A 70 30.18 12.55 -8.58
N ASP A 71 30.10 11.22 -8.72
CA ASP A 71 30.72 10.47 -9.82
C ASP A 71 30.18 10.94 -11.18
N ASN A 72 28.88 11.21 -11.28
CA ASN A 72 28.27 11.79 -12.48
C ASN A 72 28.75 13.21 -12.75
N LYS A 73 28.90 14.05 -11.71
CA LYS A 73 29.47 15.40 -11.87
C LYS A 73 30.92 15.33 -12.31
N ASP A 74 31.72 14.45 -11.74
CA ASP A 74 33.13 14.25 -12.09
C ASP A 74 33.27 13.73 -13.52
N ALA A 75 32.43 12.78 -13.94
CA ALA A 75 32.36 12.35 -15.33
C ALA A 75 32.01 13.52 -16.26
N LEU A 76 31.01 14.33 -15.91
CA LEU A 76 30.62 15.53 -16.68
C LEU A 76 31.75 16.57 -16.71
N ARG A 77 32.46 16.74 -15.59
CA ARG A 77 33.61 17.63 -15.45
C ARG A 77 34.74 17.16 -16.37
N ASN A 78 35.10 15.88 -16.33
CA ASN A 78 36.15 15.29 -17.15
C ASN A 78 35.82 15.45 -18.64
N ILE A 79 34.58 15.14 -19.05
CA ILE A 79 34.11 15.39 -20.42
C ILE A 79 34.27 16.87 -20.79
N MET A 80 33.86 17.80 -19.91
CA MET A 80 34.02 19.25 -20.14
C MET A 80 35.49 19.67 -20.29
N TYR A 81 36.41 19.09 -19.51
CA TYR A 81 37.85 19.39 -19.62
C TYR A 81 38.47 18.83 -20.91
N ASP A 82 38.03 17.65 -21.35
CA ASP A 82 38.50 17.06 -22.61
C ASP A 82 38.05 17.87 -23.83
N VAL A 83 36.80 18.37 -23.86
CA VAL A 83 36.29 19.27 -24.92
C VAL A 83 37.12 20.56 -25.02
N ASN A 84 37.47 21.17 -23.88
CA ASN A 84 38.30 22.38 -23.86
C ASN A 84 39.77 22.14 -24.26
N LYS A 85 40.25 20.89 -24.17
CA LYS A 85 41.61 20.49 -24.55
C LYS A 85 41.74 20.26 -26.06
N GLU A 86 40.72 19.70 -26.68
CA GLU A 86 40.61 19.54 -28.15
C GLU A 86 40.53 20.92 -28.84
N GLY A 87 39.72 21.85 -28.34
CA GLY A 87 39.58 23.20 -28.92
C GLY A 87 40.84 24.07 -28.90
N LYS A 88 41.85 23.76 -28.07
CA LYS A 88 43.17 24.42 -28.08
C LYS A 88 44.20 23.76 -29.00
N ARG A 89 43.89 22.58 -29.55
CA ARG A 89 44.76 21.86 -30.50
C ARG A 89 44.38 22.14 -31.97
N GLU A 90 43.21 22.72 -32.22
CA GLU A 90 42.68 22.95 -33.58
C GLU A 90 43.14 24.25 -34.27
N THR A 91 44.24 24.89 -33.86
CA THR A 91 44.86 26.00 -34.62
C THR A 91 46.05 25.61 -35.50
N LYS A 92 46.39 24.33 -35.59
CA LYS A 92 47.43 23.84 -36.51
C LYS A 92 47.12 22.44 -37.00
N HIS A 93 46.39 22.34 -38.12
CA HIS A 93 46.71 21.51 -39.29
C HIS A 93 45.46 21.24 -40.14
N ASN A 94 45.50 21.82 -41.34
CA ASN A 94 44.66 21.55 -42.48
C ASN A 94 44.78 20.08 -42.92
N ARG A 95 43.66 19.33 -42.97
CA ARG A 95 43.48 18.19 -43.89
C ARG A 95 42.01 18.06 -44.31
N ASN A 96 41.80 18.19 -45.60
CA ASN A 96 40.58 17.85 -46.33
C ASN A 96 40.21 16.36 -46.15
N ILE A 97 38.96 16.06 -45.79
CA ILE A 97 38.28 14.79 -46.13
C ILE A 97 36.82 15.11 -46.50
N PRO A 98 36.23 14.46 -47.52
CA PRO A 98 35.12 14.97 -48.32
C PRO A 98 33.72 14.56 -47.82
N THR A 99 32.76 15.20 -48.48
CA THR A 99 31.30 15.20 -48.37
C THR A 99 30.56 13.85 -48.37
N ASN A 100 29.32 13.91 -47.85
CA ASN A 100 28.14 13.04 -48.02
C ASN A 100 27.96 11.85 -47.05
N THR A 101 27.10 12.03 -46.05
CA THR A 101 25.73 11.44 -46.04
C THR A 101 24.90 12.17 -44.99
N LEU A 102 23.87 12.88 -45.45
CA LEU A 102 22.82 13.49 -44.63
C LEU A 102 21.87 12.37 -44.16
N GLU A 103 22.06 11.87 -42.95
CA GLU A 103 20.96 11.33 -42.16
C GLU A 103 20.68 12.29 -41.02
N LYS A 104 19.62 13.10 -41.20
CA LYS A 104 19.01 13.90 -40.15
C LYS A 104 18.56 12.96 -39.03
N LYS A 105 19.36 12.84 -37.97
CA LYS A 105 18.85 12.48 -36.65
C LYS A 105 18.73 13.77 -35.86
N GLU A 106 17.48 14.21 -35.78
CA GLU A 106 17.06 15.35 -35.00
C GLU A 106 17.64 15.23 -33.59
N ASN A 107 18.49 16.18 -33.22
CA ASN A 107 18.91 16.39 -31.84
C ASN A 107 17.69 16.82 -31.05
N CYS A 108 16.92 15.83 -30.60
CA CYS A 108 15.83 16.03 -29.68
C CYS A 108 16.43 16.07 -28.28
N SER A 109 16.85 17.26 -27.84
CA SER A 109 17.09 17.54 -26.42
C SER A 109 15.73 17.54 -25.73
N GLN A 110 15.14 16.35 -25.59
CA GLN A 110 14.01 16.18 -24.69
C GLN A 110 14.59 16.06 -23.30
N ASN A 111 14.22 17.02 -22.46
CA ASN A 111 14.26 16.86 -21.02
C ASN A 111 13.51 15.55 -20.69
N PHE A 112 14.23 14.42 -20.59
CA PHE A 112 13.67 13.15 -20.16
C PHE A 112 13.42 13.25 -18.65
N LYS A 113 12.39 14.00 -18.27
CA LYS A 113 11.80 13.94 -16.95
C LYS A 113 11.27 12.51 -16.82
N LEU A 114 11.98 11.68 -16.07
CA LEU A 114 11.60 10.30 -15.78
C LEU A 114 10.22 10.30 -15.12
N TYR A 115 9.17 10.03 -15.90
CA TYR A 115 7.82 9.89 -15.39
C TYR A 115 7.70 8.50 -14.76
N ILE A 116 7.86 8.45 -13.44
CA ILE A 116 7.63 7.22 -12.67
C ILE A 116 6.14 6.92 -12.74
N LYS A 117 5.76 5.93 -13.56
CA LYS A 117 4.39 5.41 -13.59
C LYS A 117 4.11 4.65 -12.30
N SER A 118 2.90 4.78 -11.77
CA SER A 118 2.43 3.94 -10.67
C SER A 118 2.41 2.47 -11.11
N LYS A 119 2.53 1.53 -10.16
CA LYS A 119 2.52 0.08 -10.44
C LYS A 119 1.20 -0.39 -11.07
N TYR A 120 0.12 0.37 -10.86
CA TYR A 120 -1.23 0.02 -11.27
C TYR A 120 -1.63 0.81 -12.50
N ASN A 121 -2.24 0.13 -13.46
CA ASN A 121 -2.81 0.78 -14.63
C ASN A 121 -4.04 1.60 -14.19
N GLU A 122 -3.91 2.91 -14.22
CA GLU A 122 -5.00 3.87 -14.02
C GLU A 122 -5.87 3.94 -15.28
N ASP A 123 -7.07 4.51 -15.15
CA ASP A 123 -7.99 4.79 -16.27
C ASP A 123 -8.40 3.58 -17.14
N ILE A 124 -8.42 2.37 -16.57
CA ILE A 124 -9.00 1.20 -17.25
C ILE A 124 -10.53 1.32 -17.22
N PHE A 125 -11.12 1.66 -18.36
CA PHE A 125 -12.57 1.64 -18.54
C PHE A 125 -13.06 0.31 -19.10
N VAL A 126 -13.95 -0.35 -18.36
CA VAL A 126 -14.55 -1.62 -18.76
C VAL A 126 -15.75 -1.36 -19.68
N LYS A 127 -16.06 -2.26 -20.63
CA LYS A 127 -17.33 -2.28 -21.39
C LYS A 127 -17.76 -0.95 -22.04
N ASN A 128 -16.78 -0.22 -22.60
CA ASN A 128 -16.95 1.06 -23.30
C ASN A 128 -17.54 2.20 -22.44
N HIS A 129 -17.42 2.11 -21.12
CA HIS A 129 -17.72 3.23 -20.23
C HIS A 129 -16.65 4.34 -20.36
N LYS A 130 -17.00 5.58 -20.03
CA LYS A 130 -16.05 6.73 -19.96
C LYS A 130 -15.68 7.11 -18.52
N SER A 131 -16.12 6.30 -17.57
CA SER A 131 -15.96 6.53 -16.14
C SER A 131 -15.85 5.19 -15.42
N VAL A 132 -15.12 5.13 -14.30
CA VAL A 132 -14.99 3.93 -13.49
C VAL A 132 -16.27 3.68 -12.68
N TYR A 133 -16.56 2.42 -12.35
CA TYR A 133 -17.69 2.08 -11.48
C TYR A 133 -17.50 2.67 -10.09
N GLY A 134 -18.52 3.34 -9.55
CA GLY A 134 -18.41 4.09 -8.29
C GLY A 134 -18.20 5.59 -8.47
N SER A 135 -18.12 6.07 -9.72
CA SER A 135 -18.08 7.50 -10.05
C SER A 135 -19.43 8.22 -9.88
N TYR A 136 -20.51 7.48 -9.67
CA TYR A 136 -21.86 8.00 -9.44
C TYR A 136 -22.55 7.23 -8.31
N TYR A 137 -23.32 7.93 -7.48
CA TYR A 137 -24.16 7.34 -6.44
C TYR A 137 -25.62 7.72 -6.71
N ASP A 138 -26.46 6.71 -6.88
CA ASP A 138 -27.90 6.89 -6.99
C ASP A 138 -28.53 6.94 -5.59
N VAL A 139 -29.11 8.07 -5.23
CA VAL A 139 -29.74 8.30 -3.93
C VAL A 139 -31.03 7.49 -3.78
N ASN A 140 -31.76 7.26 -4.88
CA ASN A 140 -33.05 6.57 -4.85
C ASN A 140 -32.84 5.07 -4.63
N GLU A 141 -31.90 4.47 -5.36
CA GLU A 141 -31.56 3.06 -5.22
C GLU A 141 -30.53 2.76 -4.13
N LYS A 142 -29.89 3.80 -3.58
CA LYS A 142 -28.78 3.73 -2.61
C LYS A 142 -27.61 2.87 -3.11
N LYS A 143 -27.31 2.93 -4.40
CA LYS A 143 -26.28 2.11 -5.06
C LYS A 143 -25.29 2.96 -5.84
N TRP A 144 -24.11 2.40 -6.03
CA TRP A 144 -23.06 2.97 -6.86
C TRP A 144 -23.24 2.56 -8.32
N GLY A 145 -22.84 3.44 -9.23
CA GLY A 145 -22.93 3.25 -10.66
C GLY A 145 -21.85 4.00 -11.44
N TYR A 146 -22.04 4.07 -12.76
CA TYR A 146 -21.17 4.80 -13.68
C TYR A 146 -21.69 6.22 -13.91
N LYS A 147 -20.83 7.23 -13.81
CA LYS A 147 -21.18 8.63 -14.11
C LYS A 147 -21.59 8.86 -15.56
N CYS A 148 -21.02 8.11 -16.51
CA CYS A 148 -21.25 8.33 -17.94
C CYS A 148 -22.68 8.00 -18.41
N CYS A 149 -23.27 6.91 -17.94
CA CYS A 149 -24.60 6.43 -18.35
C CYS A 149 -25.60 6.32 -17.19
N LYS A 150 -25.17 6.64 -15.95
CA LYS A 150 -25.93 6.44 -14.70
C LYS A 150 -26.40 5.00 -14.48
N SER A 151 -25.82 4.03 -15.19
CA SER A 151 -26.10 2.62 -14.99
C SER A 151 -25.52 2.15 -13.65
N ILE A 152 -26.33 1.38 -12.93
CA ILE A 152 -26.01 0.82 -11.61
C ILE A 152 -25.37 -0.57 -11.74
N ASP A 153 -25.56 -1.23 -12.88
CA ASP A 153 -25.04 -2.57 -13.14
C ASP A 153 -23.59 -2.52 -13.60
N LYS A 154 -22.67 -3.06 -12.78
CA LYS A 154 -21.23 -3.22 -13.08
C LYS A 154 -20.97 -3.93 -14.42
N ASN A 155 -21.89 -4.79 -14.83
CA ASN A 155 -21.74 -5.62 -16.01
C ASN A 155 -22.45 -5.10 -17.25
N SER A 156 -23.19 -4.00 -17.14
CA SER A 156 -23.84 -3.39 -18.29
C SER A 156 -22.82 -2.78 -19.25
N THR A 157 -23.13 -2.79 -20.54
CA THR A 157 -22.42 -2.02 -21.56
C THR A 157 -22.91 -0.58 -21.57
N CYS A 158 -22.03 0.35 -21.91
CA CYS A 158 -22.35 1.77 -21.89
C CYS A 158 -23.34 2.14 -23.02
N THR A 159 -24.52 2.64 -22.66
CA THR A 159 -25.54 3.11 -23.62
C THR A 159 -25.31 4.54 -24.10
N SER A 160 -24.51 5.35 -23.38
CA SER A 160 -24.29 6.76 -23.72
C SER A 160 -23.45 6.98 -24.98
N ASN A 161 -22.85 5.92 -25.56
CA ASN A 161 -22.18 6.01 -26.85
C ASN A 161 -23.15 6.03 -28.05
N ILE A 162 -24.44 5.74 -27.84
CA ILE A 162 -25.43 5.66 -28.93
C ILE A 162 -26.04 7.05 -29.24
N LEU A 163 -26.03 7.98 -28.27
CA LEU A 163 -26.78 9.24 -28.39
C LEU A 163 -26.07 10.36 -29.19
N HIS A 164 -24.79 10.20 -29.54
CA HIS A 164 -24.07 11.22 -30.32
C HIS A 164 -24.12 11.03 -31.84
N THR A 165 -24.66 9.92 -32.36
CA THR A 165 -24.71 9.65 -33.81
C THR A 165 -26.13 9.52 -34.39
N THR A 166 -27.19 9.65 -33.59
CA THR A 166 -28.57 9.40 -34.06
C THR A 166 -29.55 10.47 -33.62
N LYS A 167 -29.42 11.68 -34.18
CA LYS A 167 -30.59 12.52 -34.43
C LYS A 167 -31.20 12.07 -35.76
N SER A 168 -32.16 11.14 -35.73
CA SER A 168 -33.33 11.12 -36.63
C SER A 168 -34.16 9.85 -36.45
N THR A 169 -35.48 10.05 -36.52
CA THR A 169 -36.58 9.08 -36.71
C THR A 169 -37.08 8.28 -35.50
N ASN A 170 -38.20 8.79 -34.99
CA ASN A 170 -39.28 8.04 -34.36
C ASN A 170 -39.56 6.69 -35.04
N THR A 171 -39.73 5.62 -34.27
CA THR A 171 -40.90 4.75 -34.39
C THR A 171 -41.16 3.99 -33.09
N ASN A 172 -42.42 4.03 -32.68
CA ASN A 172 -43.03 3.24 -31.62
C ASN A 172 -42.93 1.73 -31.91
N VAL A 173 -42.60 0.93 -30.89
CA VAL A 173 -43.20 -0.40 -30.74
C VAL A 173 -43.44 -0.67 -29.25
N VAL A 174 -44.71 -0.85 -28.89
CA VAL A 174 -45.22 -1.22 -27.57
C VAL A 174 -45.56 -2.71 -27.55
N SER A 175 -45.54 -3.28 -26.33
CA SER A 175 -46.13 -4.55 -25.86
C SER A 175 -45.14 -5.71 -25.74
N VAL A 176 -45.13 -6.54 -24.69
CA VAL A 176 -46.25 -7.23 -24.03
C VAL A 176 -45.90 -7.58 -22.57
N LYS A 177 -46.89 -7.47 -21.66
CA LYS A 177 -46.88 -8.07 -20.31
C LYS A 177 -47.27 -9.55 -20.36
N LYS A 178 -46.65 -10.40 -19.55
CA LYS A 178 -47.28 -11.60 -18.96
C LYS A 178 -46.61 -11.92 -17.62
N GLY A 179 -47.40 -11.91 -16.55
CA GLY A 179 -47.02 -12.46 -15.25
C GLY A 179 -47.61 -13.84 -15.04
N LEU A 180 -46.95 -14.67 -14.24
CA LEU A 180 -47.64 -15.64 -13.37
C LEU A 180 -46.73 -16.04 -12.20
N THR A 181 -47.35 -16.08 -11.02
CA THR A 181 -46.83 -16.36 -9.68
C THR A 181 -46.60 -17.85 -9.41
N LYS A 182 -45.65 -18.20 -8.51
CA LYS A 182 -45.86 -19.21 -7.44
C LYS A 182 -44.75 -19.20 -6.36
N ILE A 183 -45.23 -19.29 -5.12
CA ILE A 183 -44.58 -19.32 -3.80
C ILE A 183 -44.18 -20.78 -3.45
N LYS A 184 -43.02 -21.10 -2.85
CA LYS A 184 -42.71 -21.50 -1.42
C LYS A 184 -41.45 -22.41 -1.49
N LYS A 185 -40.39 -22.37 -0.66
CA LYS A 185 -40.27 -22.64 0.79
C LYS A 185 -38.92 -22.16 1.34
N LYS A 186 -38.94 -21.63 2.58
CA LYS A 186 -37.80 -21.33 3.47
C LYS A 186 -37.09 -22.61 3.96
N LYS A 187 -35.77 -22.57 4.06
CA LYS A 187 -35.00 -23.21 5.15
C LYS A 187 -34.02 -22.19 5.74
N THR A 188 -34.27 -21.83 6.99
CA THR A 188 -33.48 -20.90 7.81
C THR A 188 -32.28 -21.64 8.42
N LYS A 189 -31.05 -21.20 8.11
CA LYS A 189 -29.87 -21.50 8.93
C LYS A 189 -29.56 -20.28 9.79
N LYS A 190 -29.75 -20.41 11.11
CA LYS A 190 -29.28 -19.43 12.09
C LYS A 190 -27.75 -19.35 12.00
N LYS A 191 -27.21 -18.19 11.65
CA LYS A 191 -25.81 -17.83 11.94
C LYS A 191 -25.85 -16.95 13.19
N SER A 192 -25.27 -17.43 14.27
CA SER A 192 -24.98 -16.64 15.46
C SER A 192 -23.89 -15.63 15.12
N ASN A 193 -24.22 -14.34 15.19
CA ASN A 193 -23.22 -13.27 15.17
C ASN A 193 -22.57 -13.21 16.55
N ILE A 194 -21.47 -13.94 16.73
CA ILE A 194 -20.51 -13.67 17.80
C ILE A 194 -19.50 -12.69 17.20
N ILE A 195 -19.47 -11.49 17.74
CA ILE A 195 -18.53 -10.44 17.34
C ILE A 195 -17.34 -10.55 18.29
N ASP A 196 -16.27 -11.21 17.84
CA ASP A 196 -15.01 -11.26 18.57
C ASP A 196 -14.21 -9.99 18.29
N ASN A 197 -14.31 -9.02 19.19
CA ASN A 197 -13.53 -7.76 19.14
C ASN A 197 -12.08 -7.97 19.62
N SER A 198 -11.43 -9.09 19.26
CA SER A 198 -10.04 -9.33 19.60
C SER A 198 -9.10 -8.65 18.59
N ILE A 199 -8.07 -7.98 19.09
CA ILE A 199 -7.05 -7.25 18.31
C ILE A 199 -6.37 -8.17 17.25
N THR A 200 -6.33 -9.47 17.52
CA THR A 200 -5.80 -10.50 16.61
C THR A 200 -6.57 -10.65 15.30
N SER A 201 -7.87 -10.32 15.26
CA SER A 201 -8.69 -10.40 14.04
C SER A 201 -8.39 -9.28 13.03
N VAL A 202 -7.89 -8.14 13.52
CA VAL A 202 -7.53 -6.98 12.70
C VAL A 202 -6.19 -7.20 11.99
N LEU A 203 -5.25 -7.90 12.63
CA LEU A 203 -3.91 -8.14 12.09
C LEU A 203 -3.89 -9.18 10.95
N ASN A 204 -4.80 -10.17 10.96
CA ASN A 204 -4.89 -11.19 9.91
C ASN A 204 -5.57 -10.70 8.62
N LYS A 205 -5.99 -9.43 8.55
CA LYS A 205 -6.64 -8.85 7.38
C LYS A 205 -5.70 -8.03 6.48
N PHE A 206 -4.45 -7.88 6.92
CA PHE A 206 -3.40 -7.10 6.24
C PHE A 206 -2.17 -7.94 5.84
N LEU A 207 -2.24 -9.27 5.96
CA LEU A 207 -1.37 -10.23 5.28
C LEU A 207 -2.14 -10.85 4.12
#